data_AF-A0A6G4A4T0-F1
#
_entry.id   AF-A0A6G4A4T0-F1
#
_cell.length_a   1.000
_cell.length_b   1.000
_cell.length_c   1.000
_cell.angle_alpha   90.00
_cell.angle_beta   90.00
_cell.angle_gamma   90.00
#
_symmetry.space_group_name_H-M   'P 1'
#
loop_
_entity.id
_entity.type
_entity.pdbx_description
1 polymer ?
#
loop_
_entity_poly.entity_id
_entity_poly.type
_entity_poly.pdbx_seq_one_letter_code
_entity_poly.pdbx_strand_id
1 'polypeptide(L)' 'MSAGKKAIKLAKDCIRNRRDFSVETTLAGDNVIRLMRDAKTNGFEITMFYVGLGDYHLNIERVAGSC' A
#
# COMPACT_ATOMS: atom_id res chain seq x y z
N MET A 1 -16.80 6.53 1.84
CA MET A 1 -15.74 5.49 1.77
C MET A 1 -14.42 6.21 1.51
N SER A 2 -13.39 6.08 2.36
CA SER A 2 -12.12 6.81 2.17
C SER A 2 -11.31 6.27 0.99
N ALA A 3 -10.45 7.10 0.41
CA ALA A 3 -9.55 6.71 -0.68
C ALA A 3 -8.72 5.46 -0.32
N GLY A 4 -8.17 5.40 0.90
CA GLY A 4 -7.42 4.24 1.40
C GLY A 4 -8.24 2.95 1.44
N LYS A 5 -9.51 3.00 1.90
CA LYS A 5 -10.39 1.82 1.89
C LYS A 5 -10.69 1.34 0.47
N LYS A 6 -10.80 2.25 -0.51
CA LYS A 6 -11.02 1.91 -1.93
C LYS A 6 -9.77 1.28 -2.56
N ALA A 7 -8.59 1.82 -2.27
CA ALA A 7 -7.31 1.26 -2.74
C ALA A 7 -7.10 -0.19 -2.25
N ILE A 8 -7.35 -0.46 -0.97
CA ILE A 8 -7.25 -1.81 -0.40
C ILE A 8 -8.23 -2.78 -1.10
N LYS A 9 -9.46 -2.32 -1.38
CA LYS A 9 -10.45 -3.15 -2.07
C LYS A 9 -9.99 -3.53 -3.48
N LEU A 10 -9.46 -2.57 -4.24
CA LEU A 10 -8.94 -2.81 -5.58
C LEU A 10 -7.75 -3.78 -5.57
N ALA A 11 -6.83 -3.63 -4.62
CA ALA A 11 -5.72 -4.57 -4.49
C ALA A 11 -6.17 -6.01 -4.20
N LYS A 12 -7.16 -6.18 -3.30
CA LYS A 12 -7.76 -7.51 -3.03
C LYS A 12 -8.47 -8.08 -4.26
N ASP A 13 -9.12 -7.24 -5.06
CA ASP A 13 -9.73 -7.65 -6.32
C ASP A 13 -8.65 -8.11 -7.32
N CYS A 14 -7.49 -7.47 -7.38
CA CYS A 14 -6.35 -7.93 -8.19
C CYS A 14 -5.83 -9.29 -7.71
N ILE A 15 -5.64 -9.49 -6.40
CA ILE A 15 -5.22 -10.77 -5.82
C ILE A 15 -6.19 -11.88 -6.21
N ARG A 16 -7.50 -11.67 -6.00
CA ARG A 16 -8.54 -12.66 -6.34
C ARG A 16 -8.54 -13.05 -7.81
N ASN A 17 -8.25 -12.10 -8.69
CA ASN A 17 -8.25 -12.31 -10.14
C ASN A 17 -6.86 -12.66 -10.70
N ARG A 18 -5.84 -12.88 -9.85
CA ARG A 18 -4.45 -13.14 -10.25
C ARG A 18 -3.91 -12.11 -11.24
N ARG A 19 -4.18 -10.83 -10.98
CA ARG A 19 -3.70 -9.71 -11.78
C ARG A 19 -2.56 -9.03 -11.06
N ASP A 20 -1.49 -8.73 -11.78
CA ASP A 20 -0.38 -7.95 -11.23
C ASP A 20 -0.83 -6.53 -10.88
N PHE A 21 -0.25 -5.99 -9.81
CA PHE A 21 -0.57 -4.64 -9.33
C PHE A 21 0.57 -4.07 -8.51
N SER A 22 0.54 -2.75 -8.29
CA SER A 22 1.48 -2.05 -7.42
C SER A 22 0.70 -1.17 -6.44
N VAL A 23 1.24 -1.01 -5.24
CA VAL A 23 0.64 -0.19 -4.18
C VAL A 23 1.73 0.72 -3.63
N GLU A 24 1.49 2.03 -3.71
CA GLU A 24 2.27 3.00 -2.95
C GLU A 24 1.68 3.12 -1.53
N THR A 25 2.54 3.11 -0.52
CA THR A 25 2.15 3.21 0.88
C THR A 25 3.20 3.96 1.67
N THR A 26 2.77 4.67 2.70
CA THR A 26 3.67 5.22 3.72
C THR A 26 4.03 4.21 4.81
N LEU A 27 3.60 2.94 4.66
CA LEU A 27 3.67 1.89 5.68
C LEU A 27 3.00 2.30 7.01
N ALA A 28 2.09 3.28 6.97
CA ALA A 28 1.33 3.69 8.14
C ALA A 28 0.29 2.61 8.51
N GLY A 29 0.56 1.91 9.60
CA GLY A 29 -0.30 0.86 10.16
C GLY A 29 -0.26 -0.48 9.40
N ASP A 30 -1.07 -1.43 9.86
CA ASP A 30 -0.92 -2.86 9.50
C ASP A 30 -1.56 -3.28 8.18
N ASN A 31 -2.36 -2.43 7.54
CA ASN A 31 -3.20 -2.84 6.41
C ASN A 31 -2.40 -3.37 5.22
N VAL A 32 -1.30 -2.69 4.88
CA VAL A 32 -0.44 -3.11 3.77
C VAL A 32 0.35 -4.37 4.09
N ILE A 33 0.74 -4.57 5.36
CA ILE A 33 1.36 -5.83 5.80
C ILE A 33 0.39 -6.99 5.63
N ARG A 34 -0.88 -6.82 6.04
CA ARG A 34 -1.91 -7.84 5.84
C ARG A 34 -2.17 -8.13 4.37
N LEU A 35 -2.17 -7.10 3.52
CA LEU A 35 -2.31 -7.25 2.07
C LEU A 35 -1.13 -8.03 1.47
N MET A 36 0.11 -7.76 1.88
CA MET A 36 1.28 -8.52 1.44
C MET A 36 1.21 -9.98 1.86
N ARG A 37 0.76 -10.28 3.08
CA ARG A 37 0.55 -11.68 3.52
C ARG A 37 -0.51 -12.39 2.66
N ASP A 38 -1.64 -11.72 2.41
CA ASP A 38 -2.73 -12.26 1.57
C ASP A 38 -2.25 -12.53 0.13
N ALA A 39 -1.48 -11.60 -0.45
CA ALA A 39 -0.86 -11.80 -1.76
C ALA A 39 0.11 -13.00 -1.77
N LYS A 40 0.98 -13.12 -0.75
CA LYS A 40 1.88 -14.29 -0.61
C LYS A 40 1.13 -15.61 -0.51
N THR A 41 0.06 -15.67 0.29
CA THR A 41 -0.76 -16.89 0.39
C THR A 41 -1.47 -17.25 -0.91
N ASN A 42 -1.68 -16.27 -1.80
CA ASN A 42 -2.24 -16.47 -3.13
C ASN A 42 -1.18 -16.68 -4.23
N GLY A 43 0.09 -16.87 -3.87
CA GLY A 43 1.17 -17.24 -4.80
C GLY A 43 1.85 -16.07 -5.50
N PHE A 44 1.64 -14.83 -5.04
CA PHE A 44 2.32 -13.67 -5.62
C PHE A 44 3.77 -13.58 -5.16
N GLU A 45 4.66 -13.22 -6.09
CA GLU A 45 5.94 -12.64 -5.75
C GLU A 45 5.74 -11.19 -5.27
N ILE A 46 6.55 -10.76 -4.29
CA ILE A 46 6.42 -9.42 -3.72
C ILE A 46 7.79 -8.78 -3.70
N THR A 47 7.88 -7.61 -4.34
CA THR A 47 9.05 -6.73 -4.32
C THR A 47 8.68 -5.45 -3.61
N MET A 48 9.43 -5.09 -2.56
CA MET A 48 9.23 -3.85 -1.82
C MET A 48 10.37 -2.88 -2.10
N PHE A 49 10.03 -1.70 -2.62
CA PHE A 49 10.94 -0.57 -2.72
C PHE A 49 10.68 0.38 -1.55
N TYR A 50 11.65 0.52 -0.66
CA TYR A 50 11.58 1.48 0.44
C TYR A 50 12.34 2.75 0.06
N VAL A 51 11.64 3.89 0.04
CA VAL A 51 12.23 5.20 -0.27
C VAL A 51 12.20 6.04 1.00
N GLY A 52 13.36 6.18 1.63
CA GLY A 52 13.56 7.12 2.74
C GLY A 52 13.72 8.55 2.23
N LEU A 53 13.24 9.52 3.02
CA LEU A 53 13.49 10.95 2.77
C LEU A 53 14.57 11.45 3.73
N GLY A 54 15.32 12.47 3.32
CA GLY A 54 16.35 13.10 4.17
C GLY A 54 15.79 13.89 5.35
N ASP A 55 14.48 14.16 5.36
CA ASP A 55 13.75 14.82 6.43
C ASP A 55 12.34 14.21 6.54
N TYR A 56 11.92 13.84 7.75
CA TYR A 56 10.61 13.25 8.01
C TYR A 56 9.47 14.26 7.88
N HIS A 57 9.74 15.56 8.04
CA HIS A 57 8.73 16.61 7.86
C HIS A 57 8.11 16.57 6.46
N LEU A 58 8.90 16.21 5.44
CA LEU A 58 8.43 16.03 4.07
C LEU A 58 7.37 14.92 3.95
N ASN A 59 7.44 13.88 4.77
CA ASN A 59 6.41 12.83 4.81
C ASN A 59 5.13 13.33 5.49
N ILE A 60 5.27 14.17 6.52
CA ILE A 60 4.12 14.80 7.20
C ILE A 60 3.37 15.72 6.24
N GLU A 61 4.08 16.62 5.54
CA GLU A 61 3.47 17.54 4.56
C GLU A 61 2.72 16.81 3.45
N ARG A 62 3.31 15.72 2.93
CA ARG A 62 2.73 14.93 1.84
C ARG A 62 1.43 14.23 2.25
N VAL A 63 1.30 13.86 3.52
CA VAL A 63 0.12 13.14 4.06
C VAL A 63 -0.90 14.09 4.68
N ALA A 64 -0.47 15.23 5.22
CA ALA A 64 -1.33 16.20 5.90
C ALA A 64 -2.47 16.67 5.00
N GLY A 65 -2.25 16.71 3.67
CA GLY A 65 -3.18 17.28 2.72
C GLY A 65 -3.29 18.77 2.96
N SER A 66 -2.98 19.59 1.95
CA SER A 66 -3.33 21.00 2.03
C SER A 66 -4.82 21.11 2.31
N CYS A 67 -5.18 21.80 3.39
CA CYS A 67 -6.55 22.20 3.68
C CYS A 67 -7.07 23.07 2.52
#